data_AF-A0A8J2L8J8-F1
#
_entry.id   AF-A0A8J2L8J8-F1
#
_cell.length_a   1.000
_cell.length_b   1.000
_cell.length_c   1.000
_cell.angle_alpha   90.00
_cell.angle_beta   90.00
_cell.angle_gamma   90.00
#
_symmetry.space_group_name_H-M   'P 1'
#
loop_
_entity.id
_entity.type
_entity.pdbx_description
1 polymer ?
#
loop_
_entity_poly.entity_id
_entity_poly.type
_entity_poly.pdbx_seq_one_letter_code
_entity_poly.pdbx_strand_id
1 'polypeptide(L)'
;MTKGILFKEEDKRISTDDTEQPNRKEFTIYERIKRAVRKIRKSNLLSESLRHFCETTNVEPRRLIIDMPVRWNSTCKMLKRCLALRLVSFNGLTAVFNI
;
A
#
# COMPACT_ATOMS: atom_id res chain seq x y z
N MET A 1 -56.07 7.55 -34.96
CA MET A 1 -56.47 6.16 -34.69
C MET A 1 -55.23 5.45 -34.16
N THR A 2 -55.11 4.89 -32.96
CA THR A 2 -56.05 4.58 -31.88
C THR A 2 -55.25 4.51 -30.57
N LYS A 3 -55.93 4.80 -29.46
CA LYS A 3 -55.47 4.90 -28.08
C LYS A 3 -54.72 3.66 -27.57
N GLY A 4 -53.82 3.89 -26.61
CA GLY A 4 -53.43 2.92 -25.60
C GLY A 4 -53.01 3.65 -24.33
N ILE A 5 -53.97 3.84 -23.41
CA ILE A 5 -53.77 4.43 -22.07
C ILE A 5 -53.67 3.28 -21.06
N LEU A 6 -52.62 3.33 -20.23
CA LEU A 6 -52.51 2.96 -18.80
C LEU A 6 -52.84 1.53 -18.34
N PHE A 7 -51.87 0.89 -17.64
CA PHE A 7 -52.06 0.37 -16.28
C PHE A 7 -50.75 0.52 -15.47
N LYS A 8 -50.88 1.09 -14.27
CA LYS A 8 -49.88 1.15 -13.17
C LYS A 8 -50.01 -0.13 -12.32
N GLU A 9 -48.90 -0.60 -11.75
CA GLU A 9 -48.77 -1.29 -10.44
C GLU A 9 -47.29 -1.63 -10.23
N GLU A 10 -46.52 -0.76 -9.57
CA GLU A 10 -46.14 -0.83 -8.15
C GLU A 10 -45.15 -1.94 -7.79
N ASP A 11 -43.94 -1.49 -7.46
CA ASP A 11 -43.02 -1.97 -6.42
C ASP A 11 -42.96 -3.48 -6.11
N LYS A 12 -41.91 -4.12 -6.63
CA LYS A 12 -41.14 -5.08 -5.83
C LYS A 12 -39.71 -4.61 -5.68
N ARG A 13 -39.46 -4.02 -4.51
CA ARG A 13 -38.15 -3.78 -3.91
C ARG A 13 -37.33 -5.06 -3.98
N ILE A 14 -36.28 -5.08 -4.81
CA ILE A 14 -35.08 -5.85 -4.49
C ILE A 14 -34.10 -4.86 -3.88
N SER A 15 -34.24 -4.75 -2.56
CA SER A 15 -33.17 -4.34 -1.67
C SER A 15 -32.02 -5.34 -1.78
N THR A 16 -30.82 -4.89 -2.09
CA THR A 16 -29.71 -4.77 -1.13
C THR A 16 -28.42 -4.52 -1.92
N ASP A 17 -27.91 -3.31 -1.72
CA ASP A 17 -26.48 -3.01 -1.67
C ASP A 17 -25.69 -3.20 -2.97
N ASP A 18 -25.72 -2.17 -3.83
CA ASP A 18 -24.66 -1.89 -4.80
C ASP A 18 -23.35 -1.48 -4.08
N THR A 19 -22.89 -2.30 -3.13
CA THR A 19 -21.49 -2.24 -2.71
C THR A 19 -20.70 -2.92 -3.80
N GLU A 20 -20.32 -2.13 -4.83
CA GLU A 20 -19.20 -2.43 -5.70
C GLU A 20 -18.03 -2.87 -4.80
N GLN A 21 -17.80 -4.18 -4.70
CA GLN A 21 -16.62 -4.66 -4.01
C GLN A 21 -15.41 -4.08 -4.75
N PRO A 22 -14.50 -3.37 -4.06
CA PRO A 22 -13.41 -2.70 -4.73
C PRO A 22 -12.56 -3.76 -5.41
N ASN A 23 -12.51 -3.71 -6.74
CA ASN A 23 -11.65 -4.50 -7.60
C ASN A 23 -10.21 -4.47 -7.04
N ARG A 24 -9.84 -5.48 -6.24
CA ARG A 24 -8.52 -5.55 -5.58
C ARG A 24 -7.49 -5.85 -6.66
N LYS A 25 -6.98 -4.81 -7.32
CA LYS A 25 -5.83 -4.94 -8.21
C LYS A 25 -4.70 -5.65 -7.45
N GLU A 26 -4.33 -6.85 -7.88
CA GLU A 26 -3.18 -7.55 -7.33
C GLU A 26 -1.93 -6.72 -7.59
N PHE A 27 -1.31 -6.23 -6.52
CA PHE A 27 -0.07 -5.47 -6.63
C PHE A 27 1.11 -6.43 -6.65
N THR A 28 1.97 -6.28 -7.65
CA THR A 28 3.28 -6.94 -7.65
C THR A 28 4.05 -6.58 -6.37
N ILE A 29 4.98 -7.46 -5.97
CA ILE A 29 5.84 -7.22 -4.79
C ILE A 29 6.55 -5.87 -4.91
N TYR A 30 6.99 -5.52 -6.11
CA TYR A 30 7.61 -4.24 -6.41
C TYR A 30 6.69 -3.05 -6.07
N GLU A 31 5.44 -3.06 -6.53
CA GLU A 31 4.48 -1.98 -6.26
C GLU A 31 4.13 -1.87 -4.77
N ARG A 32 4.07 -3.00 -4.06
CA ARG A 32 3.88 -3.02 -2.59
C ARG A 32 5.03 -2.33 -1.87
N ILE A 33 6.28 -2.67 -2.21
CA ILE A 33 7.47 -2.03 -1.64
C ILE A 33 7.48 -0.54 -1.95
N LYS A 34 7.22 -0.17 -3.21
CA LYS A 34 7.19 1.23 -3.64
C LYS A 34 6.16 2.05 -2.86
N ARG A 35 4.95 1.48 -2.63
CA ARG A 35 3.90 2.12 -1.82
C ARG A 35 4.32 2.24 -0.36
N ALA A 36 4.91 1.20 0.24
CA ALA A 36 5.38 1.23 1.62
C ALA A 36 6.45 2.31 1.82
N VAL A 37 7.45 2.37 0.94
CA VAL A 37 8.52 3.39 0.98
C VAL A 37 7.94 4.80 0.90
N ARG A 38 6.99 5.04 -0.02
CA ARG A 38 6.31 6.34 -0.12
C ARG A 38 5.51 6.68 1.13
N LYS A 39 4.78 5.71 1.69
CA LYS A 39 3.97 5.89 2.92
C LYS A 39 4.86 6.28 4.10
N ILE A 40 5.96 5.56 4.31
CA ILE A 40 6.91 5.84 5.40
C ILE A 40 7.51 7.23 5.20
N ARG A 41 7.99 7.56 4.00
CA ARG A 41 8.61 8.86 3.73
C ARG A 41 7.67 10.05 3.82
N LYS A 42 6.38 9.86 3.54
CA LYS A 42 5.38 10.92 3.65
C LYS A 42 4.98 11.17 5.11
N SER A 43 5.11 10.17 5.98
CA SER A 43 4.73 10.27 7.39
C SER A 43 5.95 10.48 8.28
N ASN A 44 5.99 11.63 8.95
CA ASN A 44 7.04 11.92 9.94
C ASN A 44 7.03 10.88 11.05
N LEU A 45 5.85 10.48 11.54
CA LEU A 45 5.70 9.47 12.58
C LEU A 45 6.29 8.11 12.16
N LEU A 46 5.98 7.63 10.96
CA LEU A 46 6.52 6.34 10.48
C LEU A 46 8.02 6.42 10.20
N SER A 47 8.51 7.56 9.71
CA SER A 47 9.95 7.77 9.51
C SER A 47 10.71 7.77 10.84
N GLU A 48 10.13 8.38 11.86
CA GLU A 48 10.68 8.42 13.23
C GLU A 48 10.65 7.04 13.88
N SER A 49 9.53 6.32 13.76
CA SER A 49 9.43 4.93 14.23
C SER A 49 10.44 4.01 13.54
N LEU A 50 10.66 4.18 12.23
CA LEU A 50 11.70 3.44 11.52
C LEU A 50 13.10 3.81 12.02
N ARG A 51 13.36 5.11 12.31
CA ARG A 51 14.64 5.55 12.87
C ARG A 51 14.91 4.90 14.21
N HIS A 52 13.94 4.96 15.13
CA HIS A 52 14.05 4.31 16.44
C HIS A 52 14.24 2.80 16.32
N PHE A 53 13.53 2.13 15.41
CA PHE A 53 13.74 0.70 15.17
C PHE A 53 15.17 0.40 14.68
N CYS A 54 15.75 1.26 13.84
CA CYS A 54 17.14 1.11 13.41
C CYS A 54 18.12 1.32 14.58
N GLU A 55 17.88 2.34 15.40
CA GLU A 55 18.70 2.64 16.59
C GLU A 55 18.69 1.47 17.59
N THR A 56 17.51 0.90 17.89
CA THR A 56 17.38 -0.24 18.82
C THR A 56 18.02 -1.52 18.31
N THR A 57 18.12 -1.68 16.99
CA THR A 57 18.72 -2.86 16.35
C THR A 57 20.17 -2.64 15.92
N ASN A 58 20.78 -1.51 16.30
CA ASN A 58 22.13 -1.10 15.93
C ASN A 58 22.39 -1.08 14.41
N VAL A 59 21.39 -0.63 13.66
CA VAL A 59 21.45 -0.46 12.21
C VAL A 59 21.53 1.02 11.92
N GLU A 60 22.41 1.38 10.99
CA GLU A 60 22.53 2.77 10.59
C GLU A 60 21.17 3.27 10.03
N PRO A 61 20.54 4.29 10.64
CA PRO A 61 19.23 4.77 10.24
C PRO A 61 19.36 5.54 8.92
N ARG A 62 19.24 4.82 7.81
CA ARG A 62 19.36 5.41 6.48
C ARG A 62 17.99 5.69 5.91
N ARG A 63 17.77 6.93 5.47
CA ARG A 63 16.53 7.33 4.80
C ARG A 63 16.23 6.40 3.63
N LEU A 64 14.97 5.96 3.54
CA LEU A 64 14.49 5.19 2.41
C LEU A 64 14.62 5.98 1.10
N ILE A 65 14.94 5.28 0.02
CA ILE A 65 15.14 5.88 -1.29
C ILE A 65 13.87 5.70 -2.10
N ILE A 66 13.32 6.79 -2.63
CA ILE A 66 12.17 6.73 -3.54
C ILE A 66 12.67 6.33 -4.92
N ASP A 67 11.99 5.37 -5.52
CA ASP A 67 12.16 5.05 -6.93
C ASP A 67 11.72 6.24 -7.81
N MET A 68 12.62 6.70 -8.67
CA MET A 68 12.46 7.88 -9.51
C MET A 68 12.67 7.45 -10.98
N PRO A 69 11.64 7.53 -11.84
CA PRO A 69 11.71 7.02 -13.21
C PRO A 69 12.87 7.59 -14.03
N VAL A 70 13.21 8.86 -13.78
CA VAL A 70 14.29 9.59 -14.48
C VAL A 70 15.69 9.06 -14.11
N ARG A 71 15.85 8.36 -12.97
CA ARG A 71 17.13 7.84 -12.50
C ARG A 71 17.19 6.33 -12.71
N TRP A 72 18.00 5.90 -13.68
CA TRP A 72 18.18 4.50 -14.11
C TRP A 72 18.50 3.48 -13.00
N ASN A 73 19.06 3.92 -11.88
CA ASN A 73 19.45 3.04 -10.77
C ASN A 73 18.63 3.24 -9.48
N SER A 74 17.56 4.02 -9.53
CA SER A 74 16.76 4.34 -8.34
C SER A 74 16.02 3.11 -7.79
N THR A 75 15.45 2.28 -8.67
CA THR A 75 14.80 1.02 -8.29
C THR A 75 15.76 0.09 -7.55
N CYS A 76 16.93 -0.17 -8.12
CA CYS A 76 17.95 -1.03 -7.51
C CYS A 76 18.40 -0.47 -6.15
N LYS A 77 18.64 0.84 -6.05
CA LYS A 77 19.01 1.50 -4.79
C LYS A 77 17.91 1.40 -3.72
N MET A 78 16.64 1.58 -4.11
CA MET A 78 15.49 1.40 -3.22
C MET A 78 15.43 -0.02 -2.66
N LEU A 79 15.53 -1.04 -3.53
CA LEU A 79 15.46 -2.44 -3.14
C LEU A 79 16.63 -2.83 -2.24
N LYS A 80 17.87 -2.45 -2.59
CA LYS A 80 19.05 -2.70 -1.75
C LYS A 80 18.90 -2.10 -0.36
N ARG A 81 18.36 -0.87 -0.26
CA ARG A 81 18.08 -0.23 1.04
C ARG A 81 17.01 -0.99 1.83
N CYS A 82 15.93 -1.41 1.18
CA CYS A 82 14.86 -2.16 1.84
C CYS A 82 15.35 -3.53 2.35
N LEU A 83 16.19 -4.22 1.58
CA LEU A 83 16.78 -5.50 1.98
C LEU A 83 17.71 -5.37 3.17
N ALA A 84 18.54 -4.32 3.20
CA ALA A 84 19.41 -4.02 4.34
C ALA A 84 18.61 -3.83 5.64
N LEU A 85 17.41 -3.23 5.56
CA LEU A 85 16.50 -3.08 6.70
C LEU A 85 15.75 -4.38 7.04
N ARG A 86 15.44 -5.22 6.05
CA ARG A 86 14.74 -6.50 6.25
C ARG A 86 15.58 -7.55 6.98
N LEU A 87 16.88 -7.63 6.66
CA LEU A 87 17.80 -8.60 7.28
C LEU A 87 17.87 -8.43 8.81
N VAL A 88 17.60 -7.23 9.29
CA VAL A 88 17.57 -6.86 10.70
C VAL A 88 16.28 -7.35 11.36
N SER A 89 15.14 -7.24 10.66
CA SER A 89 13.85 -7.72 11.15
C SER A 89 13.81 -9.25 11.30
N PHE A 90 14.60 -9.99 10.53
CA PHE A 90 14.65 -11.47 10.59
C PHE A 90 15.41 -12.00 11.81
N ASN A 91 16.32 -11.20 12.39
CA ASN A 91 17.18 -11.64 13.49
C ASN A 91 16.67 -11.24 14.88
N GLY A 92 15.54 -10.52 14.99
CA GLY A 92 15.10 -9.98 16.27
C GLY A 92 13.59 -9.98 16.52
N LEU A 93 12.75 -9.52 15.59
CA LEU A 93 11.32 -9.33 15.87
C LEU A 93 10.51 -9.41 14.57
N THR A 94 9.79 -10.52 14.41
CA THR A 94 8.78 -10.78 13.38
C THR A 94 7.52 -9.90 13.51
N ALA A 95 7.47 -8.94 14.45
CA ALA A 95 6.23 -8.30 14.88
C ALA A 95 5.77 -7.08 14.06
N VAL A 96 6.59 -6.46 13.20
CA VAL A 96 6.26 -5.11 12.67
C VAL A 96 5.89 -5.07 11.18
N PHE A 97 6.19 -6.12 10.41
CA PHE A 97 5.94 -6.14 8.96
C PHE A 97 5.10 -7.35 8.51
N ASN A 98 3.86 -7.43 8.99
CA ASN A 98 2.82 -8.17 8.26
C ASN A 98 2.26 -7.24 7.17
N ILE A 99 2.85 -7.32 5.97
CA ILE A 99 2.32 -6.74 4.73
C ILE A 99 1.90 -7.88 3.83
#